data_AF-A0A8K0KBZ5-F1
#
_entry.id   AF-A0A8K0KBZ5-F1
#
_cell.length_a   1.000
_cell.length_b   1.000
_cell.length_c   1.000
_cell.angle_alpha   90.00
_cell.angle_beta   90.00
_cell.angle_gamma   90.00
#
_symmetry.space_group_name_H-M   'P 1'
#
loop_
_entity.id
_entity.type
_entity.pdbx_description
1 polymer ?
#
loop_
_entity_poly.entity_id
_entity_poly.type
_entity_poly.pdbx_seq_one_letter_code
_entity_poly.pdbx_strand_id
1 'polypeptide(L)'
;MLNKRSETIANILNDILRLIMKFHWSLCSRSWHIPTHQENKKTCHYEHPNFNVLRRIHGAFEEMTDFLLKYAWRLASHGYQASLFELLQMLNVNNFY
;
A
#
# COMPACT_ATOMS: atom_id res chain seq x y z
N MET A 1 13.49 -1.01 -25.39
CA MET A 1 13.02 0.38 -25.30
C MET A 1 12.09 0.48 -24.10
N LEU A 2 12.57 1.01 -22.96
CA LEU A 2 11.68 1.37 -21.85
C LEU A 2 10.87 2.58 -22.27
N ASN A 3 9.62 2.34 -22.63
CA ASN A 3 8.67 3.37 -23.04
C ASN A 3 8.41 4.32 -21.87
N LYS A 4 8.26 5.63 -22.09
CA LYS A 4 7.98 6.63 -21.04
C LYS A 4 6.79 6.26 -20.14
N ARG A 5 5.84 5.47 -20.67
CA ARG A 5 4.68 4.95 -19.91
C ARG A 5 5.04 3.81 -18.94
N SER A 6 6.01 2.96 -19.30
CA SER A 6 6.57 1.95 -18.38
C SER A 6 7.43 2.56 -17.27
N GLU A 7 8.06 3.70 -17.54
CA GLU A 7 8.79 4.47 -16.54
C GLU A 7 7.83 5.03 -15.47
N THR A 8 6.66 5.53 -15.86
CA THR A 8 5.61 5.96 -14.93
C THR A 8 5.16 4.82 -13.99
N ILE A 9 4.92 3.62 -14.52
CA ILE A 9 4.54 2.45 -13.71
C ILE A 9 5.67 2.06 -12.74
N ALA A 10 6.91 2.04 -13.21
CA ALA A 10 8.06 1.74 -12.37
C ALA A 10 8.22 2.77 -11.24
N ASN A 11 7.97 4.05 -11.50
CA ASN A 11 8.01 5.09 -10.48
C ASN A 11 6.91 4.91 -9.42
N ILE A 12 5.67 4.64 -9.83
CA ILE A 12 4.56 4.37 -8.91
C ILE A 12 4.85 3.14 -8.05
N LEU A 13 5.36 2.06 -8.64
CA LEU A 13 5.77 0.86 -7.90
C LEU A 13 6.85 1.15 -6.86
N ASN A 14 7.87 1.93 -7.24
CA ASN A 14 8.91 2.36 -6.30
C ASN A 14 8.34 3.18 -5.14
N ASP A 15 7.39 4.07 -5.41
CA ASP A 15 6.76 4.88 -4.36
C ASP A 15 5.88 4.05 -3.42
N ILE A 16 5.18 3.04 -3.95
CA ILE A 16 4.44 2.05 -3.14
C ILE A 16 5.40 1.25 -2.24
N LEU A 17 6.53 0.75 -2.79
CA LEU A 17 7.53 0.03 -1.99
C LEU A 17 8.13 0.93 -0.89
N ARG A 18 8.38 2.21 -1.19
CA ARG A 18 8.82 3.19 -0.20
C ARG A 18 7.77 3.41 0.89
N LEU A 19 6.48 3.45 0.55
CA LEU A 19 5.39 3.54 1.53
C LEU A 19 5.35 2.31 2.45
N ILE A 20 5.49 1.10 1.89
CA ILE A 20 5.56 -0.14 2.68
C ILE A 20 6.73 -0.08 3.67
N MET A 21 7.91 0.35 3.22
CA MET A 21 9.07 0.52 4.11
C MET A 21 8.81 1.57 5.19
N LYS A 22 8.19 2.70 4.86
CA LYS A 22 7.81 3.74 5.84
C LYS A 22 6.80 3.20 6.86
N PHE A 23 5.83 2.41 6.43
CA PHE A 23 4.86 1.77 7.31
C PHE A 23 5.57 0.85 8.31
N HIS A 24 6.43 -0.06 7.80
CA HIS A 24 7.20 -0.97 8.62
C HIS A 24 8.08 -0.22 9.63
N TRP A 25 8.81 0.80 9.19
CA TRP A 25 9.67 1.57 10.10
C TRP A 25 8.86 2.32 11.17
N SER A 26 7.73 2.91 10.79
CA SER A 26 6.81 3.57 11.73
C SER A 26 6.23 2.59 12.76
N LEU A 27 5.97 1.35 12.35
CA LEU A 27 5.49 0.28 13.23
C LEU A 27 6.57 -0.19 14.20
N CYS A 28 7.82 -0.35 13.75
CA CYS A 28 8.91 -0.78 14.62
C CYS A 28 9.44 0.33 15.54
N SER A 29 9.16 1.60 15.23
CA SER A 29 9.71 2.73 15.98
C SER A 29 9.23 2.86 17.42
N ARG A 30 8.08 2.26 17.78
CA ARG A 30 7.50 2.31 19.13
C ARG A 30 6.84 0.99 19.48
N SER A 31 6.86 0.63 20.76
CA SER A 31 6.18 -0.57 21.25
C SER A 31 4.69 -0.32 21.46
N TRP A 32 3.90 -1.38 21.33
CA TRP A 32 2.50 -1.38 21.72
C TRP A 32 2.39 -1.22 23.25
N HIS A 33 1.37 -0.50 23.69
CA HIS A 33 1.12 -0.28 25.11
C HIS A 33 -0.37 -0.44 25.41
N ILE A 34 -0.66 -0.77 26.67
CA ILE A 34 -2.02 -0.78 27.18
C ILE A 34 -2.30 0.65 27.64
N PRO A 35 -3.36 1.31 27.15
CA PRO A 35 -3.71 2.64 27.61
C PRO A 35 -4.05 2.61 29.09
N THR A 36 -3.42 3.50 29.88
CA THR A 36 -3.49 3.54 31.36
C THR A 36 -4.91 3.66 31.91
N HIS A 37 -5.86 4.16 31.10
CA HIS A 37 -7.27 4.28 31.44
C HIS A 37 -8.05 2.94 31.37
N GLN A 38 -7.45 1.86 30.87
CA GLN A 38 -8.10 0.56 30.66
C GLN A 38 -7.49 -0.61 31.42
N GLU A 39 -6.45 -0.40 32.24
CA GLU A 39 -5.75 -1.47 32.99
C GLU A 39 -6.67 -2.33 33.88
N ASN A 40 -7.80 -1.78 34.34
CA ASN A 40 -8.78 -2.48 35.17
C ASN A 40 -10.04 -2.97 34.42
N LYS A 41 -10.09 -2.88 33.08
CA LYS A 41 -11.21 -3.40 32.28
C LYS A 41 -10.86 -4.79 31.72
N LYS A 42 -11.81 -5.73 31.80
CA LYS A 42 -11.70 -7.10 31.25
C LYS A 42 -11.42 -7.15 29.74
N THR A 43 -11.56 -6.03 29.03
CA THR A 43 -11.24 -5.86 27.62
C THR A 43 -10.01 -4.98 27.46
N CYS A 44 -8.83 -5.60 27.53
CA CYS A 44 -7.56 -4.92 27.33
C CYS A 44 -7.27 -4.82 25.82
N HIS A 45 -7.32 -3.62 25.24
CA HIS A 45 -6.92 -3.39 23.85
C HIS A 45 -5.52 -2.76 23.82
N TYR A 46 -4.65 -3.27 22.96
CA TYR A 46 -3.32 -2.71 22.75
C TYR A 46 -3.40 -1.54 21.77
N GLU A 47 -2.79 -0.42 22.14
CA GLU A 47 -2.70 0.77 21.28
C GLU A 47 -1.26 0.99 20.82
N HIS A 48 -1.11 1.28 19.53
CA HIS A 48 0.17 1.70 18.98
C HIS A 48 0.26 3.24 19.02
N PRO A 49 1.31 3.85 19.61
CA PRO A 49 1.41 5.31 19.72
C PRO A 49 1.37 6.03 18.35
N ASN A 50 1.84 5.36 17.30
CA ASN A 50 1.83 5.89 15.94
C ASN A 50 0.63 5.40 15.10
N PHE A 51 -0.44 4.88 15.71
CA PHE A 51 -1.59 4.33 14.97
C PHE A 51 -2.15 5.32 13.94
N ASN A 52 -2.28 6.61 14.30
CA ASN A 52 -2.74 7.65 13.38
C ASN A 52 -1.81 7.83 12.17
N VAL A 53 -0.50 7.69 12.35
CA VAL A 53 0.50 7.76 11.27
C VAL A 53 0.38 6.53 10.39
N LEU A 54 0.32 5.33 10.98
CA LEU A 54 0.13 4.07 10.28
C LEU A 54 -1.14 4.08 9.42
N ARG A 55 -2.25 4.59 9.99
CA ARG A 55 -3.53 4.74 9.26
C ARG A 55 -3.41 5.68 8.06
N ARG A 56 -2.68 6.80 8.19
CA ARG A 56 -2.44 7.73 7.07
C ARG A 56 -1.57 7.09 5.99
N ILE A 57 -0.52 6.37 6.37
CA ILE A 57 0.34 5.64 5.43
C ILE A 57 -0.46 4.56 4.70
N HIS A 58 -1.35 3.85 5.41
CA HIS A 58 -2.25 2.87 4.81
C HIS A 58 -3.21 3.49 3.79
N GLY A 59 -3.87 4.60 4.14
CA GLY A 59 -4.76 5.28 3.18
C GLY A 59 -4.01 5.74 1.92
N ALA A 60 -2.80 6.28 2.08
CA ALA A 60 -1.96 6.64 0.93
C ALA A 60 -1.56 5.43 0.07
N PHE A 61 -1.35 4.26 0.70
CA PHE A 61 -1.07 3.02 -0.01
C PHE A 61 -2.29 2.54 -0.82
N GLU A 62 -3.50 2.62 -0.27
CA GLU A 62 -4.74 2.27 -0.97
C GLU A 62 -4.95 3.18 -2.19
N GLU A 63 -4.81 4.50 -2.01
CA GLU A 63 -4.92 5.48 -3.10
C GLU A 63 -3.91 5.22 -4.24
N MET A 64 -2.64 4.94 -3.90
CA MET A 64 -1.61 4.65 -4.90
C MET A 64 -1.83 3.31 -5.61
N THR A 65 -2.33 2.30 -4.90
CA THR A 65 -2.63 0.99 -5.48
C THR A 65 -3.81 1.05 -6.44
N ASP A 66 -4.88 1.74 -6.07
CA ASP A 66 -6.03 1.99 -6.94
C ASP A 66 -5.62 2.79 -8.19
N PHE A 67 -4.78 3.82 -8.02
CA PHE A 67 -4.22 4.58 -9.14
C PHE A 67 -3.37 3.71 -10.07
N LEU A 68 -2.47 2.88 -9.52
CA LEU A 68 -1.63 1.97 -10.28
C LEU A 68 -2.48 1.02 -11.13
N LEU A 69 -3.49 0.40 -10.53
CA LEU A 69 -4.38 -0.54 -11.22
C LEU A 69 -5.14 0.16 -12.35
N LYS A 70 -5.75 1.32 -12.08
CA LYS A 70 -6.45 2.11 -13.11
C LYS A 70 -5.53 2.53 -14.25
N TYR A 71 -4.32 2.99 -13.94
CA TYR A 71 -3.35 3.41 -14.94
C TYR A 71 -2.87 2.23 -15.79
N ALA A 72 -2.55 1.13 -15.15
CA ALA A 72 -2.05 -0.06 -15.82
C ALA A 72 -3.15 -0.75 -16.66
N TRP A 73 -4.40 -0.78 -16.20
CA TRP A 73 -5.56 -1.21 -17.01
C TRP A 73 -5.74 -0.35 -18.26
N ARG A 74 -5.67 0.99 -18.12
CA ARG A 74 -5.69 1.90 -19.27
C ARG A 74 -4.55 1.60 -20.21
N LEU A 75 -3.34 1.36 -19.71
CA LEU A 75 -2.19 1.06 -20.56
C LEU A 75 -2.35 -0.27 -21.32
N ALA A 76 -2.84 -1.31 -20.66
CA ALA A 76 -3.09 -2.61 -21.26
C ALA A 76 -4.19 -2.56 -22.34
N SER A 77 -5.27 -1.79 -22.12
CA SER A 77 -6.35 -1.61 -23.10
C SER A 77 -5.90 -0.94 -24.41
N HIS A 78 -4.78 -0.22 -24.39
CA HIS A 78 -4.17 0.39 -25.59
C HIS A 78 -3.17 -0.55 -26.30
N GLY A 79 -3.23 -1.86 -26.02
CA GLY A 79 -2.41 -2.89 -26.68
C GLY A 79 -0.98 -2.99 -26.16
N TYR A 80 -0.69 -2.45 -24.97
CA TYR A 80 0.66 -2.46 -24.41
C TYR A 80 0.98 -3.76 -23.66
N GLN A 81 1.96 -4.50 -24.18
CA GLN A 81 2.78 -5.57 -23.58
C GLN A 81 2.03 -6.61 -22.71
N ALA A 82 1.88 -7.84 -23.21
CA ALA A 82 1.20 -8.96 -22.53
C ALA A 82 1.70 -9.24 -21.10
N SER A 83 3.00 -9.06 -20.85
CA SER A 83 3.59 -9.23 -19.51
C SER A 83 3.05 -8.23 -18.47
N LEU A 84 2.55 -7.07 -18.89
CA LEU A 84 1.91 -6.09 -18.00
C LEU A 84 0.52 -6.56 -17.59
N PHE A 85 -0.20 -7.21 -18.51
CA PHE A 85 -1.52 -7.76 -18.28
C PHE A 85 -1.46 -8.94 -17.29
N GLU A 86 -0.46 -9.81 -17.41
CA GLU A 86 -0.22 -10.89 -16.45
C GLU A 86 0.11 -10.35 -15.04
N LEU A 87 0.96 -9.31 -14.95
CA LEU A 87 1.25 -8.65 -13.68
C LEU A 87 0.00 -8.02 -13.05
N LEU A 88 -0.84 -7.36 -13.86
CA LEU A 88 -2.12 -6.79 -13.43
C LEU A 88 -3.10 -7.85 -12.93
N GLN A 89 -3.22 -8.97 -13.65
CA GLN A 89 -4.04 -10.08 -13.18
C GLN A 89 -3.50 -10.66 -11.88
N MET A 90 -2.19 -10.81 -11.73
CA MET A 90 -1.55 -11.25 -10.48
C MET A 90 -1.78 -10.27 -9.31
N LEU A 91 -1.75 -8.97 -9.57
CA LEU A 91 -2.05 -7.94 -8.57
C LEU A 91 -3.54 -7.91 -8.20
N ASN A 92 -4.43 -8.25 -9.14
CA ASN A 92 -5.88 -8.26 -8.93
C ASN A 92 -6.48 -9.67 -8.68
N VAL A 93 -5.67 -10.68 -8.34
CA VAL A 93 -6.14 -12.09 -8.18
C VAL A 93 -7.31 -12.21 -7.20
N ASN A 94 -7.37 -11.33 -6.20
CA ASN A 94 -8.39 -11.40 -5.15
C ASN A 94 -9.59 -10.47 -5.38
N ASN A 95 -9.72 -9.79 -6.54
CA ASN A 95 -10.77 -8.79 -6.80
C ASN A 95 -10.89 -7.73 -5.67
N PHE A 96 -9.78 -7.46 -4.98
CA PHE A 96 -9.77 -6.53 -3.84
C PHE A 96 -9.94 -5.06 -4.28
N TYR A 97 -9.85 -4.80 -5.59
CA TYR A 97 -9.91 -3.49 -6.22
C TYR A 97 -10.75 -3.51 -7.49
#